data_AF-A0A501WWL8-F1
#
_entry.id   AF-A0A501WWL8-F1
#
_cell.length_a   1.000
_cell.length_b   1.000
_cell.length_c   1.000
_cell.angle_alpha   90.00
_cell.angle_beta   90.00
_cell.angle_gamma   90.00
#
_symmetry.space_group_name_H-M   'P 1'
#
loop_
_entity.id
_entity.type
_entity.pdbx_description
1 polymer ?
#
loop_
_entity_poly.entity_id
_entity_poly.type
_entity_poly.pdbx_seq_one_letter_code
_entity_poly.pdbx_strand_id
1 'polypeptide(L)'
;MQSNVRSRGFTDPLEVVDHTDMPYEERLGILQEWRARLVSESAPSPDIEEIDGAIQALETGARLQGDQSDEVPEDYDTRRGR
;
A
#
# COMPACT_ATOMS: atom_id res chain seq x y z
N MET A 1 13.04 -19.20 12.57
CA MET A 1 12.38 -19.87 11.44
C MET A 1 11.61 -18.75 10.75
N GLN A 2 11.98 -18.36 9.52
CA GLN A 2 11.19 -17.40 8.75
C GLN A 2 9.98 -18.16 8.20
N SER A 3 8.78 -17.76 8.61
CA SER A 3 7.54 -18.32 8.12
C SER A 3 7.38 -17.87 6.66
N ASN A 4 7.46 -18.79 5.70
CA ASN A 4 7.16 -18.51 4.28
C ASN A 4 5.64 -18.35 4.08
N VAL A 5 5.02 -17.39 4.78
CA VAL A 5 3.60 -17.11 4.59
C VAL A 5 3.44 -16.36 3.27
N ARG A 6 2.45 -16.76 2.48
CA ARG A 6 2.18 -16.20 1.16
C ARG A 6 0.73 -15.78 1.07
N SER A 7 0.47 -14.66 0.43
CA SER A 7 -0.89 -14.24 0.06
C SER A 7 -0.96 -13.95 -1.43
N ARG A 8 -1.90 -14.59 -2.13
CA ARG A 8 -2.16 -14.40 -3.57
C ARG A 8 -0.91 -14.38 -4.49
N GLY A 9 0.13 -15.13 -4.13
CA GLY A 9 1.37 -15.22 -4.91
C GLY A 9 2.49 -14.29 -4.43
N PHE A 10 2.21 -13.36 -3.52
CA PHE A 10 3.19 -12.52 -2.87
C PHE A 10 3.90 -13.26 -1.74
N THR A 11 5.19 -12.98 -1.60
CA THR A 11 6.03 -13.52 -0.52
C THR A 11 6.49 -12.48 0.47
N ASP A 12 6.43 -11.20 0.08
CA ASP A 12 6.77 -10.05 0.91
C ASP A 12 5.58 -9.07 0.92
N PRO A 13 5.12 -8.60 2.08
CA PRO A 13 4.08 -7.58 2.18
C PRO A 13 4.39 -6.28 1.42
N LEU A 14 5.67 -5.89 1.35
CA LEU A 14 6.11 -4.69 0.63
C LEU A 14 5.98 -4.85 -0.89
N GLU A 15 6.07 -6.08 -1.43
CA GLU A 15 5.77 -6.32 -2.85
C GLU A 15 4.33 -5.90 -3.20
N VAL A 16 3.39 -6.04 -2.26
CA VAL A 16 2.00 -5.58 -2.46
C VAL A 16 1.93 -4.06 -2.46
N VAL A 17 2.67 -3.39 -1.57
CA VAL A 17 2.71 -1.91 -1.47
C VAL A 17 3.26 -1.32 -2.77
N ASP A 18 4.37 -1.87 -3.26
CA ASP A 18 5.09 -1.40 -4.44
C ASP A 18 4.37 -1.72 -5.76
N HIS A 19 3.33 -2.56 -5.73
CA HIS A 19 2.57 -2.95 -6.92
C HIS A 19 1.62 -1.83 -7.41
N THR A 20 2.18 -0.73 -7.90
CA THR A 20 1.43 0.49 -8.30
C THR A 20 0.48 0.30 -9.47
N ASP A 21 0.65 -0.77 -10.26
CA ASP A 21 -0.31 -1.17 -11.30
C ASP A 21 -1.66 -1.66 -10.75
N MET A 22 -1.74 -1.91 -9.44
CA MET A 22 -2.94 -2.37 -8.75
C MET A 22 -3.66 -1.22 -8.01
N PRO A 23 -5.00 -1.15 -8.04
CA PRO A 23 -5.77 -0.19 -7.25
C PRO A 23 -5.42 -0.25 -5.76
N TYR A 24 -5.48 0.90 -5.09
CA TYR A 24 -5.19 1.01 -3.66
C TYR A 24 -6.06 0.06 -2.83
N GLU A 25 -7.36 0.00 -3.11
CA GLU A 25 -8.33 -0.82 -2.39
C GLU A 25 -8.02 -2.31 -2.52
N GLU A 26 -7.53 -2.73 -3.69
CA GLU A 26 -7.16 -4.12 -3.94
C GLU A 26 -5.88 -4.49 -3.18
N ARG A 27 -4.85 -3.63 -3.22
CA ARG A 27 -3.63 -3.81 -2.41
C ARG A 27 -3.92 -3.89 -0.91
N LEU A 28 -4.76 -2.97 -0.41
CA LEU A 28 -5.18 -2.96 0.98
C LEU A 28 -5.95 -4.23 1.36
N GLY A 29 -6.86 -4.67 0.49
CA GLY A 29 -7.62 -5.90 0.69
C GLY A 29 -6.72 -7.14 0.80
N ILE A 30 -5.67 -7.24 -0.02
CA ILE A 30 -4.70 -8.32 0.04
C ILE A 30 -3.95 -8.34 1.37
N LEU A 31 -3.47 -7.17 1.83
CA LEU A 31 -2.74 -7.05 3.09
C LEU A 31 -3.65 -7.35 4.30
N GLN A 32 -4.90 -6.89 4.29
CA GLN A 32 -5.87 -7.17 5.35
C GLN A 32 -6.25 -8.66 5.41
N GLU A 33 -6.46 -9.30 4.26
CA GLU A 33 -6.71 -10.75 4.17
C GLU A 33 -5.52 -11.54 4.73
N TRP A 34 -4.30 -11.14 4.37
CA TRP A 34 -3.07 -11.77 4.84
C TRP A 34 -2.92 -11.63 6.35
N ARG A 35 -3.14 -10.43 6.89
CA ARG A 35 -3.16 -10.18 8.35
C ARG A 35 -4.17 -11.07 9.07
N ALA A 36 -5.40 -11.13 8.58
CA ALA A 36 -6.47 -11.93 9.18
C ALA A 36 -6.09 -13.42 9.21
N ARG A 37 -5.45 -13.90 8.14
CA ARG A 37 -4.93 -15.27 8.05
C ARG A 37 -3.84 -15.54 9.08
N LEU A 38 -2.85 -14.66 9.20
CA LEU A 38 -1.77 -14.80 10.20
C LEU A 38 -2.32 -14.87 11.62
N VAL A 39 -3.28 -13.99 11.93
CA VAL A 39 -3.97 -14.01 13.23
C VAL A 39 -4.71 -15.33 13.44
N SER A 40 -5.43 -15.81 12.42
CA SER A 40 -6.13 -17.10 12.50
C SER A 40 -5.19 -18.30 12.65
N GLU A 41 -4.01 -18.24 12.07
CA GLU A 41 -2.98 -19.30 12.14
C GLU A 41 -2.12 -19.19 13.41
N SER A 42 -2.39 -18.20 14.28
CA SER A 42 -1.56 -17.89 15.46
C SER A 42 -0.08 -17.71 15.10
N ALA A 43 0.15 -17.03 13.98
CA ALA A 43 1.49 -16.73 13.50
C ALA A 43 2.28 -15.90 14.53
N PRO A 44 3.62 -15.96 14.49
CA PRO A 44 4.47 -15.12 15.33
C PRO A 44 4.12 -13.64 15.21
N SER A 45 4.17 -12.92 16.33
CA SER A 45 4.05 -11.45 16.38
C SER A 45 4.86 -10.70 15.31
N PRO A 46 6.15 -11.01 15.03
CA PRO A 46 6.91 -10.29 14.01
C PRO A 46 6.29 -10.38 12.61
N ASP A 47 5.69 -11.52 12.25
CA ASP A 47 5.08 -11.71 10.93
C ASP A 47 3.80 -10.82 10.80
N ILE A 48 3.08 -10.63 11.91
CA ILE A 48 1.91 -9.75 11.96
C ILE A 48 2.34 -8.27 11.92
N GLU A 49 3.39 -7.91 12.67
CA GLU A 49 3.96 -6.56 12.68
C GLU A 49 4.47 -6.12 11.31
N GLU A 50 5.05 -7.05 10.54
CA GLU A 50 5.50 -6.79 9.17
C GLU A 50 4.34 -6.41 8.24
N ILE A 51 3.22 -7.15 8.32
CA ILE A 51 2.00 -6.83 7.57
C ILE A 51 1.41 -5.48 8.03
N ASP A 52 1.36 -5.24 9.34
CA ASP A 52 0.85 -3.98 9.89
C ASP A 52 1.70 -2.79 9.41
N GLY A 53 3.02 -2.96 9.32
CA GLY A 53 3.94 -1.98 8.74
C GLY A 53 3.67 -1.72 7.25
N ALA A 54 3.43 -2.76 6.46
CA ALA A 54 3.11 -2.62 5.03
C ALA A 54 1.76 -1.91 4.81
N ILE A 55 0.75 -2.22 5.62
CA ILE A 55 -0.54 -1.51 5.59
C ILE A 55 -0.33 -0.02 5.88
N GLN A 56 0.42 0.31 6.93
CA GLN A 56 0.70 1.70 7.29
C GLN A 56 1.48 2.44 6.19
N ALA A 57 2.44 1.78 5.55
CA ALA A 57 3.19 2.34 4.42
C ALA A 57 2.27 2.65 3.24
N LEU A 58 1.37 1.71 2.89
CA LEU A 58 0.39 1.90 1.82
C LEU A 58 -0.55 3.08 2.10
N GLU A 59 -1.12 3.14 3.31
CA GLU A 59 -2.01 4.24 3.71
C GLU A 59 -1.30 5.60 3.72
N THR A 60 -0.05 5.64 4.20
CA THR A 60 0.75 6.87 4.24
C THR A 60 1.09 7.34 2.82
N GLY A 61 1.51 6.41 1.95
CA GLY A 61 1.79 6.71 0.54
C GLY A 61 0.56 7.22 -0.20
N ALA A 62 -0.60 6.60 0.02
CA ALA A 62 -1.86 7.03 -0.57
C ALA A 62 -2.27 8.44 -0.10
N ARG A 63 -2.12 8.76 1.19
CA ARG A 63 -2.37 10.10 1.73
C ARG A 63 -1.46 11.16 1.10
N LEU A 64 -0.16 10.87 0.99
CA LEU A 64 0.80 11.80 0.41
C LEU A 64 0.55 12.06 -1.09
N GLN A 65 0.13 11.04 -1.85
CA GLN A 65 -0.23 11.22 -3.26
C GLN A 65 -1.55 11.98 -3.44
N GLY A 66 -2.52 11.74 -2.57
CA GLY A 66 -3.77 12.52 -2.54
C GLY A 66 -3.52 13.99 -2.21
N ASP A 67 -2.66 14.27 -1.23
CA ASP A 67 -2.27 15.63 -0.81
C ASP A 67 -1.50 16.38 -1.91
N GLN A 68 -0.62 15.68 -2.65
CA GLN A 68 0.09 16.26 -3.80
C GLN A 68 -0.81 16.51 -5.02
N SER A 69 -1.99 15.90 -5.11
CA SER A 69 -2.91 16.10 -6.24
C SER A 69 -3.72 17.40 -6.15
N ASP A 70 -3.78 18.03 -4.98
CA ASP A 70 -4.41 19.33 -4.76
C ASP A 70 -3.45 20.52 -5.02
N GLU A 71 -2.16 20.26 -5.22
CA GLU A 71 -1.15 21.30 -5.48
C GLU A 71 -0.84 21.43 -6.97
N VAL A 72 -1.88 21.70 -7.79
CA VAL A 72 -1.70 22.24 -9.15
C VAL A 72 -2.13 23.70 -9.13
N PRO A 73 -1.21 24.67 -9.19
CA PRO A 73 -1.57 25.99 -9.68
C PRO A 73 -1.94 25.83 -11.15
N GLU A 74 -3.24 25.75 -11.44
CA GLU A 74 -3.80 26.03 -12.77
C GLU A 74 -3.58 27.52 -13.10
N ASP A 75 -2.34 27.90 -13.38
CA ASP A 75 -2.02 29.17 -14.06
C ASP A 75 -0.91 28.94 -15.08
N TYR A 76 -1.12 27.96 -15.95
CA TYR A 76 -0.64 28.03 -17.32
C TYR A 76 -1.59 28.93 -18.13
N ASP A 77 -1.63 30.23 -17.82
CA ASP A 77 -2.17 31.23 -18.75
C ASP A 77 -1.22 31.32 -19.95
N THR A 78 -1.58 30.55 -20.97
CA THR A 78 -0.84 30.40 -22.20
C THR A 78 -1.14 31.58 -23.11
N ARG A 79 -0.09 32.40 -23.33
CA ARG A 79 0.19 33.16 -24.57
C ARG A 79 -0.81 34.23 -25.03
N ARG A 80 -0.21 35.41 -25.23
CA ARG A 80 -0.40 36.34 -26.36
C ARG A 80 -1.83 36.88 -26.58
N GLY A 81 -2.01 38.11 -26.10
CA GLY A 81 -3.07 39.01 -26.53
C GLY A 81 -2.58 40.44 -26.77
N ARG A 82 -1.68 40.59 -27.75
CA ARG A 82 -1.35 41.84 -28.49
C ARG A 82 -0.54 42.94 -27.80
#